data_AF-A0A6C0K5Q9-F1
#
_entry.id   AF-A0A6C0K5Q9-F1
#
_cell.length_a   1.000
_cell.length_b   1.000
_cell.length_c   1.000
_cell.angle_alpha   90.00
_cell.angle_beta   90.00
_cell.angle_gamma   90.00
#
_symmetry.space_group_name_H-M   'P 1'
#
loop_
_entity.id
_entity.type
_entity.pdbx_description
1 polymer ?
#
loop_
_entity_poly.entity_id
_entity_poly.type
_entity_poly.pdbx_seq_one_letter_code
_entity_poly.pdbx_strand_id
1 'polypeptide(L)'
;MNKNLSIIVASSLEYGIGYDNKMSWNIPEELKSFKHITTTCLRKNTKNCVIMGKNTWYSLPKAPLKDRINIIISSRDYDKISAEISGMDTKDTVRVFRTIDDALIYVESEDIIENCFVIGGAQIYNTFLEKYIKYINSIFWTIVYDKRYECDTFIASNIIYNNFSFLKNDIIINEKYVSMYGVNKNNINSVCDEPPD
;
A
#
# COMPACT_ATOMS: atom_id res chain seq x y z
N MET A 1 -1.54 -15.82 -4.87
CA MET A 1 -1.08 -14.70 -5.72
C MET A 1 0.39 -14.91 -5.93
N ASN A 2 0.87 -14.94 -7.18
CA ASN A 2 2.29 -15.21 -7.44
C ASN A 2 3.11 -13.91 -7.41
N LYS A 3 2.46 -12.76 -7.62
CA LYS A 3 3.09 -11.44 -7.48
C LYS A 3 3.12 -11.01 -6.02
N ASN A 4 4.16 -10.27 -5.65
CA ASN A 4 4.29 -9.74 -4.30
C ASN A 4 3.23 -8.66 -4.06
N LEU A 5 2.44 -8.84 -2.99
CA LEU A 5 1.49 -7.87 -2.49
C LEU A 5 1.97 -7.34 -1.14
N SER A 6 2.26 -6.04 -1.08
CA SER A 6 2.71 -5.37 0.13
C SER A 6 1.73 -4.28 0.57
N ILE A 7 1.61 -4.05 1.87
CA ILE A 7 1.02 -2.80 2.39
C ILE A 7 2.14 -1.78 2.52
N ILE A 8 1.91 -0.52 2.13
CA ILE A 8 2.78 0.60 2.50
C ILE A 8 1.93 1.67 3.15
N VAL A 9 2.30 2.07 4.37
CA VAL A 9 1.50 2.97 5.21
C VAL A 9 2.39 3.80 6.12
N ALA A 10 2.02 5.07 6.26
CA ALA A 10 2.52 5.93 7.33
C ALA A 10 1.37 6.17 8.34
N SER A 11 1.68 6.16 9.63
CA SER A 11 0.73 6.42 10.72
C SER A 11 1.33 7.32 11.80
N SER A 12 0.51 7.98 12.61
CA SER A 12 0.93 8.58 13.87
C SER A 12 1.27 7.51 14.92
N LEU A 13 1.77 7.93 16.09
CA LEU A 13 1.97 7.07 17.26
C LEU A 13 0.68 6.34 17.69
N GLU A 14 -0.47 7.00 17.56
CA GLU A 14 -1.80 6.45 17.83
C GLU A 14 -2.42 5.73 16.62
N TYR A 15 -1.60 5.39 15.61
CA TYR A 15 -2.00 4.64 14.42
C TYR A 15 -3.01 5.36 13.52
N GLY A 16 -3.14 6.68 13.67
CA GLY A 16 -3.94 7.52 12.80
C GLY A 16 -3.22 7.74 11.47
N ILE A 17 -3.94 7.70 10.35
CA ILE A 17 -3.37 7.77 8.99
C ILE A 17 -3.79 9.01 8.21
N GLY A 18 -4.63 9.87 8.81
CA GLY A 18 -5.11 11.08 8.17
C GLY A 18 -6.27 11.72 8.92
N TYR A 19 -6.62 12.91 8.46
CA TYR A 19 -7.72 13.73 8.97
C TYR A 19 -8.36 14.47 7.79
N ASP A 20 -9.70 14.50 7.73
CA ASP A 20 -10.46 15.20 6.69
C ASP A 20 -9.99 14.86 5.25
N ASN A 21 -9.83 13.55 4.99
CA ASN A 21 -9.32 12.99 3.73
C ASN A 21 -7.95 13.54 3.29
N LYS A 22 -7.11 13.99 4.21
CA LYS A 22 -5.75 14.45 3.94
C LYS A 22 -4.76 13.77 4.87
N MET A 23 -3.51 13.69 4.41
CA MET A 23 -2.40 13.25 5.26
C MET A 23 -2.14 14.32 6.32
N SER A 24 -2.04 13.93 7.59
CA SER A 24 -1.86 14.87 8.71
C SER A 24 -0.44 15.45 8.79
N TRP A 25 0.54 14.81 8.13
CA TRP A 25 1.94 15.24 8.07
C TRP A 25 2.42 15.52 6.64
N ASN A 26 3.51 16.28 6.55
CA ASN A 26 4.26 16.51 5.31
C ASN A 26 5.76 16.33 5.60
N ILE A 27 6.23 15.10 5.41
CA ILE A 27 7.63 14.71 5.64
C ILE A 27 8.23 14.32 4.29
N PRO A 28 8.99 15.20 3.62
CA PRO A 28 9.50 14.96 2.27
C PRO A 28 10.35 13.70 2.14
N GLU A 29 11.13 13.36 3.17
CA GLU A 29 11.98 12.16 3.20
C GLU A 29 11.14 10.87 3.18
N GLU A 30 10.04 10.84 3.92
CA GLU A 30 9.10 9.72 3.93
C GLU A 30 8.41 9.57 2.57
N LEU A 31 7.94 10.67 1.98
CA LEU A 31 7.33 10.67 0.65
C LEU A 31 8.31 10.25 -0.46
N LYS A 32 9.60 10.60 -0.33
CA LYS A 32 10.66 10.11 -1.23
C LYS A 32 10.82 8.60 -1.12
N SER A 33 10.83 8.05 0.10
CA SER A 33 10.86 6.60 0.34
C SER A 33 9.63 5.90 -0.22
N PHE A 34 8.43 6.42 0.05
CA PHE A 34 7.18 5.90 -0.54
C PHE A 34 7.25 5.86 -2.07
N LYS A 35 7.69 6.95 -2.70
CA LYS A 35 7.86 6.99 -4.15
C LYS A 35 8.87 5.95 -4.61
N HIS A 36 10.05 5.91 -4.00
CA HIS A 36 11.11 4.97 -4.38
C HIS A 36 10.63 3.51 -4.30
N ILE A 37 10.10 3.08 -3.15
CA ILE A 37 9.60 1.72 -2.94
C ILE A 37 8.53 1.37 -3.97
N THR A 38 7.56 2.26 -4.18
CA THR A 38 6.43 1.97 -5.06
C THR A 38 6.77 2.11 -6.55
N THR A 39 7.92 2.67 -6.95
CA THR A 39 8.32 2.78 -8.37
C THR A 39 9.44 1.84 -8.78
N THR A 40 10.22 1.31 -7.84
CA THR A 40 11.40 0.48 -8.16
C THR A 40 10.97 -0.91 -8.59
N CYS A 41 11.38 -1.30 -9.81
CA CYS A 41 11.24 -2.65 -10.34
C CYS A 41 12.62 -3.26 -10.61
N LEU A 42 12.74 -4.57 -10.39
CA LEU A 42 13.95 -5.34 -10.65
C LEU A 42 14.02 -5.82 -12.09
N ARG A 43 12.88 -6.17 -12.68
CA ARG A 43 12.81 -6.61 -14.08
C ARG A 43 12.76 -5.39 -15.00
N LYS A 44 13.32 -5.56 -16.21
CA LYS A 44 13.21 -4.53 -17.25
C LYS A 44 11.80 -4.53 -17.83
N ASN A 45 11.33 -3.36 -18.27
CA ASN A 45 10.03 -3.17 -18.93
C ASN A 45 8.82 -3.55 -18.08
N THR A 46 8.94 -3.48 -16.75
CA THR A 46 7.85 -3.71 -15.81
C THR A 46 7.52 -2.44 -15.04
N LYS A 47 6.36 -2.45 -14.40
CA LYS A 47 5.90 -1.41 -13.48
C LYS A 47 5.36 -2.07 -12.22
N ASN A 48 5.42 -1.35 -11.11
CA ASN A 48 4.63 -1.71 -9.95
C ASN A 48 3.23 -1.11 -10.09
N CYS A 49 2.27 -1.71 -9.39
CA CYS A 49 0.94 -1.14 -9.23
C CYS A 49 0.68 -0.70 -7.80
N VAL A 50 -0.21 0.28 -7.65
CA VAL A 50 -0.67 0.81 -6.37
C VAL A 50 -2.19 0.70 -6.29
N ILE A 51 -2.69 0.05 -5.24
CA ILE A 51 -4.12 -0.11 -4.98
C ILE A 51 -4.55 0.91 -3.94
N MET A 52 -5.60 1.67 -4.26
CA MET A 52 -6.18 2.66 -3.36
C MET A 52 -7.71 2.74 -3.44
N GLY A 53 -8.31 3.34 -2.42
CA GLY A 53 -9.74 3.66 -2.39
C GLY A 53 -10.04 5.01 -3.05
N LYS A 54 -11.33 5.25 -3.32
CA LYS A 54 -11.84 6.52 -3.89
C LYS A 54 -11.31 7.76 -3.17
N ASN A 55 -11.42 7.82 -1.84
CA ASN A 55 -11.05 9.04 -1.11
C ASN A 55 -9.55 9.31 -1.21
N THR A 56 -8.73 8.27 -1.15
CA THR A 56 -7.28 8.38 -1.34
C THR A 56 -6.92 8.85 -2.74
N TRP A 57 -7.62 8.34 -3.76
CA TRP A 57 -7.44 8.82 -5.14
C TRP A 57 -7.69 10.33 -5.26
N TYR A 58 -8.80 10.83 -4.71
CA TYR A 58 -9.13 12.25 -4.77
C TYR A 58 -8.30 13.12 -3.82
N SER A 59 -7.65 12.55 -2.80
CA SER A 59 -6.75 13.29 -1.91
C SER A 59 -5.33 13.44 -2.48
N LEU A 60 -5.00 12.73 -3.57
CA LEU A 60 -3.66 12.81 -4.16
C LEU A 60 -3.37 14.24 -4.65
N PRO A 61 -2.24 14.85 -4.28
CA PRO A 61 -1.89 16.19 -4.75
C PRO A 61 -1.62 16.21 -6.26
N LYS A 62 -1.19 15.07 -6.83
CA LYS A 62 -0.95 14.88 -8.27
C LYS A 62 -1.36 13.45 -8.65
N ALA A 63 -2.55 13.31 -9.22
CA ALA A 63 -3.06 12.07 -9.78
C ALA A 63 -2.90 12.05 -11.31
N PRO A 64 -2.60 10.90 -11.94
CA PRO A 64 -2.18 9.64 -11.32
C PRO A 64 -0.76 9.70 -10.74
N LEU A 65 -0.43 8.75 -9.87
CA LEU A 65 0.94 8.54 -9.42
C LEU A 65 1.80 8.04 -10.59
N LYS A 66 2.74 8.89 -11.05
CA LYS A 66 3.62 8.58 -12.19
C LYS A 66 4.43 7.29 -11.97
N ASP A 67 4.76 6.64 -13.08
CA ASP A 67 5.59 5.43 -13.19
C ASP A 67 5.03 4.20 -12.48
N ARG A 68 3.72 4.23 -12.20
CA ARG A 68 2.96 3.15 -11.55
C ARG A 68 1.64 2.92 -12.28
N ILE A 69 1.12 1.71 -12.18
CA ILE A 69 -0.27 1.42 -12.53
C ILE A 69 -1.12 1.74 -11.30
N ASN A 70 -2.05 2.68 -11.44
CA ASN A 70 -2.91 3.15 -10.36
C ASN A 70 -4.24 2.39 -10.41
N ILE A 71 -4.54 1.65 -9.35
CA ILE A 71 -5.74 0.84 -9.24
C ILE A 71 -6.65 1.48 -8.19
N ILE A 72 -7.86 1.85 -8.61
CA ILE A 72 -8.86 2.48 -7.75
C ILE A 72 -9.97 1.48 -7.49
N ILE A 73 -10.26 1.24 -6.21
CA ILE A 73 -11.35 0.38 -5.78
C ILE A 73 -12.51 1.25 -5.29
N SER A 74 -13.66 1.09 -5.94
CA SER A 74 -14.91 1.75 -5.56
C SER A 74 -16.09 0.93 -6.04
N SER A 75 -16.98 0.53 -5.13
CA SER A 75 -18.18 -0.21 -5.48
C SER A 75 -19.31 0.74 -5.92
N ARG A 76 -19.69 1.68 -5.04
CA ARG A 76 -20.82 2.60 -5.25
C ARG A 76 -20.56 3.64 -6.35
N ASP A 77 -19.35 4.19 -6.40
CA ASP A 77 -19.00 5.27 -7.33
C ASP A 77 -18.20 4.77 -8.54
N TYR A 78 -18.24 3.45 -8.80
CA TYR A 78 -17.50 2.84 -9.91
C TYR A 78 -17.76 3.53 -11.24
N ASP A 79 -19.03 3.65 -11.64
CA ASP A 79 -19.40 4.15 -12.97
C ASP A 79 -18.96 5.62 -13.14
N LYS A 80 -19.10 6.41 -12.08
CA LYS A 80 -18.65 7.81 -12.04
C LYS A 80 -17.13 7.90 -12.24
N ILE A 81 -16.35 7.19 -11.43
CA ILE A 81 -14.88 7.24 -11.50
C ILE A 81 -14.40 6.68 -12.85
N SER A 82 -15.00 5.58 -13.32
CA SER A 82 -14.67 4.97 -14.61
C SER A 82 -14.90 5.94 -15.78
N ALA A 83 -15.99 6.70 -15.77
CA ALA A 83 -16.26 7.74 -16.75
C ALA A 83 -15.24 8.89 -16.69
N GLU A 84 -14.88 9.35 -15.49
CA GLU A 84 -13.84 10.39 -15.29
C GLU A 84 -12.49 9.95 -15.87
N ILE A 85 -12.05 8.72 -15.56
CA ILE A 85 -10.78 8.17 -16.05
C ILE A 85 -10.80 7.95 -17.57
N SER A 86 -11.93 7.54 -18.14
CA SER A 86 -12.06 7.30 -19.59
C SER A 86 -11.85 8.57 -20.43
N GLY A 87 -12.12 9.74 -19.85
CA GLY A 87 -11.87 11.05 -20.47
C GLY A 87 -10.43 11.56 -20.32
N MET A 88 -9.59 10.87 -19.54
CA MET A 88 -8.18 11.24 -19.33
C MET A 88 -7.27 10.49 -20.30
N ASP A 89 -6.15 11.11 -20.70
CA ASP A 89 -5.06 10.42 -21.42
C ASP A 89 -4.19 9.59 -20.46
N THR A 90 -4.85 8.70 -19.72
CA THR A 90 -4.23 7.84 -18.69
C THR A 90 -4.73 6.40 -18.79
N LYS A 91 -5.29 6.02 -19.95
CA LYS A 91 -5.91 4.71 -20.15
C LYS A 91 -4.97 3.54 -19.92
N ASP A 92 -3.66 3.72 -20.06
CA ASP A 92 -2.67 2.65 -19.82
C ASP A 92 -2.09 2.65 -18.39
N THR A 93 -2.44 3.62 -17.56
CA THR A 93 -1.83 3.81 -16.23
C THR A 93 -2.84 3.85 -15.08
N VAL A 94 -4.14 3.88 -15.37
CA VAL A 94 -5.21 3.86 -14.35
C VAL A 94 -6.21 2.75 -14.65
N ARG A 95 -6.63 2.03 -13.61
CA ARG A 95 -7.68 1.01 -13.66
C ARG A 95 -8.65 1.23 -12.51
N VAL A 96 -9.93 0.95 -12.73
CA VAL A 96 -10.98 1.09 -11.72
C VAL A 96 -11.69 -0.26 -11.60
N PHE A 97 -11.90 -0.74 -10.37
CA PHE A 97 -12.59 -2.00 -10.08
C PHE A 97 -13.68 -1.81 -9.02
N ARG A 98 -14.72 -2.64 -9.11
CA ARG A 98 -15.80 -2.67 -8.12
C ARG A 98 -15.39 -3.40 -6.85
N THR A 99 -14.51 -4.39 -6.97
CA THR A 99 -14.11 -5.28 -5.87
C THR A 99 -12.59 -5.41 -5.78
N ILE A 100 -12.10 -5.83 -4.61
CA ILE A 100 -10.69 -6.19 -4.41
C ILE A 100 -10.35 -7.44 -5.23
N ASP A 101 -11.24 -8.43 -5.27
CA ASP A 101 -10.99 -9.69 -5.98
C ASP A 101 -10.74 -9.46 -7.48
N ASP A 102 -11.57 -8.64 -8.14
CA ASP A 102 -11.37 -8.30 -9.56
C ASP A 102 -10.04 -7.58 -9.78
N ALA A 103 -9.67 -6.67 -8.88
CA ALA A 103 -8.39 -5.97 -8.94
C ALA A 103 -7.22 -6.93 -8.79
N LEU A 104 -7.28 -7.90 -7.87
CA LEU A 104 -6.22 -8.89 -7.68
C LEU A 104 -6.12 -9.87 -8.86
N ILE A 105 -7.24 -10.26 -9.47
CA ILE A 105 -7.25 -11.06 -10.70
C ILE A 105 -6.52 -10.32 -11.82
N TYR A 106 -6.84 -9.03 -12.04
CA TYR A 106 -6.14 -8.19 -13.00
C TYR A 106 -4.65 -8.08 -12.69
N VAL A 107 -4.29 -7.82 -11.43
CA VAL A 107 -2.88 -7.73 -11.03
C VAL A 107 -2.15 -9.02 -11.38
N GLU A 108 -2.72 -10.18 -11.12
CA GLU A 108 -2.12 -11.48 -11.42
C GLU A 108 -1.96 -11.70 -12.93
N SER A 109 -2.96 -11.33 -13.74
CA SER A 109 -2.96 -11.59 -15.20
C SER A 109 -2.02 -10.72 -16.02
N GLU A 110 -1.51 -9.61 -15.48
CA GLU A 110 -0.78 -8.60 -16.25
C GLU A 110 0.74 -8.70 -16.10
N ASP A 111 1.46 -9.27 -17.06
CA ASP A 111 2.92 -9.52 -16.98
C ASP A 111 3.78 -8.27 -16.73
N ILE A 112 3.28 -7.11 -17.15
CA ILE A 112 3.92 -5.81 -16.91
C ILE A 112 3.98 -5.47 -15.42
N ILE A 113 3.05 -5.99 -14.61
CA ILE A 113 3.02 -5.75 -13.16
C ILE A 113 4.03 -6.66 -12.47
N GLU A 114 4.97 -6.04 -11.75
CA GLU A 114 5.96 -6.76 -10.94
C GLU A 114 5.52 -6.92 -9.49
N ASN A 115 5.26 -5.80 -8.80
CA ASN A 115 4.80 -5.79 -7.42
C ASN A 115 3.53 -4.96 -7.28
N CYS A 116 2.75 -5.28 -6.26
CA CYS A 116 1.52 -4.59 -5.91
C CYS A 116 1.60 -4.00 -4.51
N PHE A 117 1.26 -2.71 -4.38
CA PHE A 117 1.29 -2.00 -3.11
C PHE A 117 -0.10 -1.48 -2.75
N VAL A 118 -0.64 -1.87 -1.60
CA VAL A 118 -1.84 -1.27 -1.04
C VAL A 118 -1.42 0.03 -0.35
N ILE A 119 -1.98 1.16 -0.80
CA ILE A 119 -1.62 2.50 -0.33
C ILE A 119 -2.78 3.23 0.38
N GLY A 120 -3.85 2.50 0.72
CA GLY A 120 -4.92 2.96 1.60
C GLY A 120 -6.19 3.44 0.88
N GLY A 121 -7.08 4.17 1.55
CA GLY A 121 -7.06 4.58 2.95
C GLY A 121 -7.54 3.49 3.91
N ALA A 122 -8.03 3.87 5.10
CA ALA A 122 -8.34 2.92 6.18
C ALA A 122 -9.28 1.79 5.76
N GLN A 123 -10.35 2.08 5.01
CA GLN A 123 -11.26 1.03 4.56
C GLN A 123 -10.52 -0.03 3.71
N ILE A 124 -9.66 0.41 2.79
CA ILE A 124 -8.88 -0.48 1.94
C ILE A 124 -7.84 -1.22 2.79
N TYR A 125 -7.03 -0.52 3.58
CA TYR A 125 -6.04 -1.16 4.46
C TYR A 125 -6.67 -2.21 5.37
N ASN A 126 -7.72 -1.85 6.09
CA ASN A 126 -8.35 -2.72 7.07
C ASN A 126 -9.06 -3.89 6.39
N THR A 127 -9.68 -3.69 5.21
CA THR A 127 -10.25 -4.81 4.44
C THR A 127 -9.16 -5.79 4.00
N PHE A 128 -8.02 -5.30 3.51
CA PHE A 128 -6.88 -6.14 3.14
C PHE A 128 -6.33 -6.91 4.36
N LEU A 129 -6.12 -6.22 5.48
CA LEU A 129 -5.65 -6.81 6.74
C LEU A 129 -6.61 -7.85 7.31
N GLU A 130 -7.92 -7.64 7.23
CA GLU A 130 -8.92 -8.54 7.82
C GLU A 130 -9.24 -9.74 6.93
N LYS A 131 -9.36 -9.53 5.61
CA LYS A 131 -9.93 -10.54 4.69
C LYS A 131 -8.90 -11.14 3.73
N TYR A 132 -7.82 -10.41 3.45
CA TYR A 132 -6.82 -10.78 2.45
C TYR A 132 -5.44 -11.00 3.05
N ILE A 133 -5.31 -11.10 4.38
CA ILE A 133 -4.03 -11.23 5.10
C ILE A 133 -3.14 -12.35 4.53
N LYS A 134 -3.73 -13.46 4.10
CA LYS A 134 -3.00 -14.61 3.53
C LYS A 134 -2.30 -14.31 2.20
N TYR A 135 -2.70 -13.25 1.50
CA TYR A 135 -2.10 -12.83 0.23
C TYR A 135 -1.04 -11.74 0.43
N ILE A 136 -0.98 -11.11 1.60
CA ILE A 136 -0.05 -10.01 1.84
C ILE A 136 1.30 -10.60 2.22
N ASN A 137 2.34 -10.28 1.45
CA ASN A 137 3.69 -10.77 1.68
C ASN A 137 4.38 -9.99 2.80
N SER A 138 4.25 -8.66 2.77
CA SER A 138 4.98 -7.78 3.67
C SER A 138 4.27 -6.45 3.89
N ILE A 139 4.80 -5.69 4.84
CA ILE A 139 4.36 -4.34 5.15
C ILE A 139 5.56 -3.42 5.30
N PHE A 140 5.49 -2.25 4.65
CA PHE A 140 6.35 -1.10 4.88
C PHE A 140 5.58 -0.14 5.77
N TRP A 141 5.96 -0.04 7.04
CA TRP A 141 5.25 0.76 8.02
C TRP A 141 6.12 1.87 8.59
N THR A 142 5.73 3.11 8.31
CA THR A 142 6.31 4.31 8.93
C THR A 142 5.43 4.78 10.09
N ILE A 143 6.01 4.96 11.27
CA ILE A 143 5.36 5.61 12.42
C ILE A 143 6.00 6.98 12.61
N VAL A 144 5.20 8.03 12.43
CA VAL A 144 5.58 9.44 12.57
C VAL A 144 5.34 9.90 14.01
N TYR A 145 6.33 10.59 14.58
CA TYR A 145 6.34 11.00 15.98
C TYR A 145 7.01 12.36 16.27
N ASP A 146 7.31 13.18 15.24
CA ASP A 146 7.88 14.52 15.44
C ASP A 146 6.98 15.44 16.28
N LYS A 147 5.67 15.21 16.22
CA LYS A 147 4.64 15.86 17.04
C LYS A 147 3.38 15.00 17.09
N ARG A 148 2.42 15.43 17.91
CA ARG A 148 1.08 14.84 17.93
C ARG A 148 0.27 15.33 16.73
N TYR A 149 -0.40 14.41 16.05
CA TYR A 149 -1.28 14.68 14.92
C TYR A 149 -2.73 14.36 15.29
N GLU A 150 -3.64 15.23 14.87
CA GLU A 150 -5.07 14.90 14.87
C GLU A 150 -5.37 13.98 13.69
N CYS A 151 -6.12 12.91 13.97
CA CYS A 151 -6.50 11.89 13.01
C CYS A 151 -7.94 11.46 13.29
N ASP A 152 -8.73 11.29 12.23
CA ASP A 152 -10.10 10.74 12.29
C ASP A 152 -10.19 9.31 11.72
N THR A 153 -9.08 8.87 11.12
CA THR A 153 -9.00 7.64 10.33
C THR A 153 -7.79 6.84 10.78
N PHE A 154 -7.96 5.53 11.00
CA PHE A 154 -6.98 4.68 11.67
C PHE A 154 -6.78 3.34 10.94
N ILE A 155 -5.56 2.82 11.03
CA ILE A 155 -5.24 1.46 10.57
C ILE A 155 -5.37 0.45 11.72
N ALA A 156 -5.80 -0.78 11.42
CA ALA A 156 -5.92 -1.88 12.37
C ALA A 156 -4.54 -2.42 12.82
N SER A 157 -3.82 -1.64 13.63
CA SER A 157 -2.45 -1.93 14.08
C SER A 157 -2.31 -3.25 14.82
N ASN A 158 -3.33 -3.66 15.58
CA ASN A 158 -3.39 -4.95 16.25
C ASN A 158 -3.26 -6.13 15.26
N ILE A 159 -3.91 -6.04 14.09
CA ILE A 159 -3.79 -7.08 13.05
C ILE A 159 -2.37 -7.10 12.51
N ILE A 160 -1.75 -5.93 12.31
CA ILE A 160 -0.36 -5.82 11.84
C ILE A 160 0.61 -6.50 12.83
N TYR A 161 0.60 -6.12 14.10
CA TYR A 161 1.51 -6.70 15.09
C TYR A 161 1.32 -8.21 15.27
N ASN A 162 0.07 -8.68 15.18
CA ASN A 162 -0.22 -10.10 15.32
C ASN A 162 0.27 -10.92 14.13
N ASN A 163 0.28 -10.38 12.91
CA ASN A 163 0.54 -11.14 11.69
C ASN A 163 1.90 -10.87 11.02
N PHE A 164 2.62 -9.81 11.39
CA PHE A 164 3.91 -9.48 10.77
C PHE A 164 5.06 -9.54 11.77
N SER A 165 6.21 -10.02 11.29
CA SER A 165 7.48 -10.01 12.01
C SER A 165 8.38 -8.93 11.42
N PHE A 166 8.81 -7.98 12.26
CA PHE A 166 9.63 -6.85 11.82
C PHE A 166 11.12 -7.19 11.87
N LEU A 167 11.83 -6.89 10.79
CA LEU A 167 13.25 -7.20 10.64
C LEU A 167 14.09 -6.08 11.25
N LYS A 168 14.92 -6.41 12.26
CA LYS A 168 15.74 -5.41 12.98
C LYS A 168 16.67 -4.61 12.05
N ASN A 169 17.16 -5.24 10.99
CA ASN A 169 18.10 -4.63 10.06
C ASN A 169 17.44 -3.65 9.08
N ASP A 170 16.11 -3.68 8.96
CA ASP A 170 15.32 -2.84 8.06
C ASP A 170 14.56 -1.75 8.83
N ILE A 171 15.10 -1.33 9.96
CA ILE A 171 14.57 -0.25 10.78
C ILE A 171 15.37 1.02 10.50
N ILE A 172 14.70 2.05 9.98
CA ILE A 172 15.26 3.38 9.75
C ILE A 172 14.63 4.33 10.76
N ILE A 173 15.44 5.00 11.57
CA ILE A 173 15.00 5.92 12.63
C ILE A 173 15.67 7.26 12.40
N ASN A 174 14.89 8.34 12.49
CA ASN A 174 15.39 9.72 12.58
C ASN A 174 14.56 10.51 13.59
N GLU A 175 14.77 11.81 13.72
CA GLU A 175 14.07 12.65 14.68
C GLU A 175 12.55 12.79 14.46
N LYS A 176 12.03 12.34 13.31
CA LYS A 176 10.63 12.53 12.92
C LYS A 176 9.82 11.24 12.82
N TYR A 177 10.45 10.13 12.43
CA TYR A 177 9.75 8.89 12.19
C TYR A 177 10.64 7.65 12.40
N VAL A 178 9.99 6.50 12.51
CA VAL A 178 10.59 5.18 12.38
C VAL A 178 9.92 4.46 11.21
N SER A 179 10.70 4.00 10.24
CA SER A 179 10.23 3.16 9.14
C SER A 179 10.70 1.75 9.38
N MET A 180 9.80 0.78 9.24
CA MET A 180 10.04 -0.64 9.50
C MET A 180 9.55 -1.47 8.33
N TYR A 181 10.30 -2.52 8.00
CA TYR A 181 9.83 -3.57 7.11
C TYR A 181 9.42 -4.81 7.92
N GLY A 182 8.21 -5.32 7.63
CA GLY A 182 7.66 -6.51 8.25
C GLY A 182 7.30 -7.57 7.23
N VAL A 183 7.59 -8.83 7.52
CA VAL A 183 7.21 -9.99 6.69
C VAL A 183 6.04 -10.71 7.35
N ASN A 184 5.05 -11.12 6.56
CA ASN A 184 3.91 -11.86 7.06
C ASN A 184 4.33 -13.23 7.60
N LYS A 185 3.95 -13.52 8.85
CA LYS A 185 4.28 -14.77 9.56
C LYS A 185 3.78 -16.01 8.83
N ASN A 186 2.67 -15.91 8.10
CA ASN A 186 2.14 -17.02 7.31
C ASN A 186 3.07 -17.45 6.16
N ASN A 187 3.94 -16.55 5.69
CA ASN A 187 4.89 -16.82 4.62
C ASN A 187 6.26 -17.29 5.14
N ILE A 188 6.47 -17.32 6.45
CA ILE A 188 7.72 -17.77 7.07
C ILE A 188 7.76 -19.31 7.17
N ASN A 189 6.60 -19.98 7.20
CA ASN A 189 6.50 -21.44 7.30
C ASN A 189 6.72 -22.18 5.97
N SER A 190 7.06 -21.50 4.87
CA SER A 190 7.46 -22.14 3.60
C SER A 190 8.97 -22.19 3.39
N VAL A 191 9.78 -21.84 4.41
CA VAL A 191 11.25 -21.96 4.39
C VAL A 191 11.70 -22.67 5.67
N CYS A 192 11.44 -23.97 5.76
CA CYS A 192 12.07 -24.87 6.72
C CYS A 192 12.29 -26.24 6.05
N ASP A 193 13.33 -26.32 5.23
CA ASP A 193 14.07 -27.54 4.87
C ASP A 193 15.54 -27.07 4.88
N GLU A 194 16.52 -27.49 5.66
CA GLU A 194 16.76 -28.49 6.70
C GLU A 194 17.79 -27.84 7.66
N PRO A 195 18.02 -28.35 8.90
CA PRO A 195 19.14 -27.90 9.71
C PRO A 195 20.47 -28.25 9.02
N PRO A 196 21.49 -27.37 9.05
CA PRO A 196 22.81 -27.72 8.53
C PRO A 196 23.44 -28.84 9.38
N ASP A 197 24.03 -29.82 8.69
CA ASP A 197 24.88 -30.88 9.26
C ASP A 197 26.03 -30.34 10.13
#